data_AF-A0A087DNG5-F1
#
_entry.id   AF-A0A087DNG5-F1
#
_cell.length_a   1.000
_cell.length_b   1.000
_cell.length_c   1.000
_cell.angle_alpha   90.00
_cell.angle_beta   90.00
_cell.angle_gamma   90.00
#
_symmetry.space_group_name_H-M   'P 1'
#
loop_
_entity.id
_entity.type
_entity.pdbx_description
1 polymer ?
#
loop_
_entity_poly.entity_id
_entity_poly.type
_entity_poly.pdbx_seq_one_letter_code
_entity_poly.pdbx_strand_id
1 'polypeptide(L)'
;MFRIHRHGMDARNVATSRAFATSLIAAVAMAATMLVAPAPALAADGTDASAATIATSDTTASTDFEGKAATEVLASLKTKGRAPKTGYARTQFGAAWADVDHNGCDTRNDILKRDMTDVTFKAGTHDCIVTSGTLADPYTGKTISFKRGNKTSSAVQIDHVVALSDAWQKGAQKLSASQRKQLANDPYNLLAVDGPSNQQKSDGDAATWLPKNKSFRCAYVARQIGVKAKYSLWVTKAERKAMTKVLDTCPTQTVPLNDEAQATADTEAAEAQRKAAAEEAQRQAEAQAQQQAQQQQQQQDANVYYPNCAAVRAAGKAPLYQGQPGYSTKLDRDRDGVACE
;
A
#
# COMPACT_ATOMS: atom_id res chain seq x y z
N MET A 1 -36.35 -45.47 -58.36
CA MET A 1 -36.41 -46.94 -58.19
C MET A 1 -35.13 -47.38 -57.47
N PHE A 2 -35.27 -48.24 -56.44
CA PHE A 2 -34.21 -48.84 -55.59
C PHE A 2 -33.45 -47.88 -54.66
N ARG A 3 -33.61 -47.84 -53.32
CA ARG A 3 -33.72 -48.83 -52.22
C ARG A 3 -32.40 -49.57 -51.86
N ILE A 4 -31.80 -49.08 -50.77
CA ILE A 4 -31.19 -49.72 -49.57
C ILE A 4 -29.85 -50.51 -49.53
N HIS A 5 -29.25 -50.37 -48.32
CA HIS A 5 -28.51 -51.31 -47.43
C HIS A 5 -26.98 -51.11 -47.37
N ARG A 6 -26.39 -50.70 -46.22
CA ARG A 6 -26.16 -51.33 -44.87
C ARG A 6 -24.79 -52.03 -44.79
N HIS A 7 -24.26 -52.11 -43.55
CA HIS A 7 -23.01 -52.72 -43.05
C HIS A 7 -21.79 -51.80 -43.07
N GLY A 8 -21.06 -51.52 -41.98
CA GLY A 8 -20.90 -52.22 -40.70
C GLY A 8 -19.67 -53.13 -40.77
N MET A 9 -18.56 -52.73 -40.15
CA MET A 9 -17.44 -53.63 -39.86
C MET A 9 -16.65 -53.17 -38.63
N ASP A 10 -16.55 -54.13 -37.72
CA ASP A 10 -15.78 -54.17 -36.47
C ASP A 10 -14.28 -53.97 -36.66
N ALA A 11 -13.61 -53.51 -35.60
CA ALA A 11 -12.23 -53.88 -35.33
C ALA A 11 -12.09 -54.24 -33.85
N ARG A 12 -12.07 -55.56 -33.58
CA ARG A 12 -11.59 -56.14 -32.33
C ARG A 12 -10.13 -56.59 -32.49
N ASN A 13 -9.35 -56.31 -31.45
CA ASN A 13 -8.44 -57.22 -30.74
C ASN A 13 -6.96 -57.42 -31.11
N VAL A 14 -6.21 -57.67 -30.01
CA VAL A 14 -4.91 -58.35 -29.80
C VAL A 14 -3.66 -57.43 -29.93
N ALA A 15 -2.69 -57.32 -29.00
CA ALA A 15 -2.15 -58.16 -27.92
C ALA A 15 -1.40 -57.27 -26.88
N THR A 16 -1.58 -57.41 -25.55
CA THR A 16 -0.76 -58.20 -24.56
C THR A 16 0.75 -57.89 -24.56
N SER A 17 1.46 -57.53 -23.48
CA SER A 17 1.59 -58.18 -22.15
C SER A 17 2.35 -57.26 -21.16
N ARG A 18 1.84 -57.07 -19.93
CA ARG A 18 2.34 -57.56 -18.61
C ARG A 18 3.80 -57.26 -18.21
N ALA A 19 3.97 -56.54 -17.10
CA ALA A 19 4.77 -56.99 -15.94
C ALA A 19 4.38 -56.19 -14.67
N PHE A 20 3.75 -56.86 -13.71
CA PHE A 20 3.71 -56.47 -12.29
C PHE A 20 4.96 -57.05 -11.62
N ALA A 21 5.63 -56.27 -10.77
CA ALA A 21 6.53 -56.82 -9.75
C ALA A 21 6.34 -56.05 -8.43
N THR A 22 5.95 -56.85 -7.44
CA THR A 22 5.60 -56.56 -6.06
C THR A 22 6.79 -56.25 -5.16
N SER A 23 6.48 -55.57 -4.06
CA SER A 23 7.29 -55.26 -2.88
C SER A 23 8.25 -56.35 -2.39
N LEU A 24 9.41 -55.91 -1.87
CA LEU A 24 10.13 -56.63 -0.81
C LEU A 24 10.46 -55.66 0.32
N ILE A 25 9.91 -55.95 1.49
CA ILE A 25 10.27 -55.37 2.80
C ILE A 25 11.51 -56.13 3.28
N ALA A 26 12.57 -55.41 3.64
CA ALA A 26 13.69 -55.97 4.41
C ALA A 26 13.98 -55.04 5.59
N ALA A 27 13.54 -55.47 6.76
CA ALA A 27 13.97 -54.94 8.05
C ALA A 27 15.35 -55.51 8.38
N VAL A 28 16.29 -54.64 8.76
CA VAL A 28 17.53 -55.05 9.44
C VAL A 28 17.64 -54.23 10.71
N ALA A 29 17.38 -54.90 11.84
CA ALA A 29 17.77 -54.46 13.16
C ALA A 29 19.22 -54.87 13.42
N MET A 30 20.06 -53.93 13.84
CA MET A 30 21.30 -54.24 14.57
C MET A 30 21.40 -53.28 15.76
N ALA A 31 21.24 -53.87 16.94
CA ALA A 31 21.65 -53.28 18.21
C ALA A 31 23.00 -53.91 18.58
N ALA A 32 24.00 -53.09 18.91
CA ALA A 32 25.14 -53.48 19.74
C ALA A 32 25.88 -52.22 20.24
N THR A 33 25.51 -51.85 21.46
CA THR A 33 26.32 -51.27 22.55
C THR A 33 27.84 -51.16 22.33
N MET A 34 28.41 -49.97 22.56
CA MET A 34 29.76 -49.82 23.15
C MET A 34 29.88 -48.62 24.09
N LEU A 35 30.22 -48.99 25.34
CA LEU A 35 31.00 -48.36 26.41
C LEU A 35 30.83 -46.86 26.73
N VAL A 36 30.21 -46.64 27.89
CA VAL A 36 30.45 -45.50 28.79
C VAL A 36 31.76 -45.75 29.55
N ALA A 37 32.66 -44.76 29.57
CA ALA A 37 33.72 -44.63 30.55
C ALA A 37 33.61 -43.24 31.20
N PRO A 38 33.67 -43.12 32.55
CA PRO A 38 33.64 -41.83 33.23
C PRO A 38 35.04 -41.38 33.66
N ALA A 39 35.35 -40.09 33.50
CA ALA A 39 36.29 -39.31 34.35
C ALA A 39 36.50 -37.88 33.77
N PRO A 40 36.98 -36.91 34.56
CA PRO A 40 36.59 -36.55 35.91
C PRO A 40 36.06 -35.10 35.96
N ALA A 41 35.31 -34.77 37.01
CA ALA A 41 35.01 -33.39 37.37
C ALA A 41 36.29 -32.69 37.83
N LEU A 42 36.65 -31.59 37.17
CA LEU A 42 37.53 -30.56 37.70
C LEU A 42 36.77 -29.24 37.67
N ALA A 43 36.59 -28.72 38.87
CA ALA A 43 35.96 -27.44 39.15
C ALA A 43 36.88 -26.26 38.80
N ALA A 44 36.22 -25.12 38.59
CA ALA A 44 36.71 -23.75 38.64
C ALA A 44 37.71 -23.32 37.53
N ASP A 45 37.29 -22.38 36.69
CA ASP A 45 37.53 -20.98 37.05
C ASP A 45 36.62 -20.02 36.30
N GLY A 46 36.31 -18.90 36.94
CA GLY A 46 35.41 -17.87 36.44
C GLY A 46 35.98 -17.14 35.23
N THR A 47 35.21 -17.09 34.15
CA THR A 47 35.28 -16.00 33.19
C THR A 47 33.86 -15.64 32.79
N ASP A 48 33.51 -14.40 33.11
CA ASP A 48 32.30 -13.67 32.75
C ASP A 48 31.99 -13.89 31.26
N ALA A 49 31.13 -14.88 30.97
CA ALA A 49 30.52 -15.01 29.67
C ALA A 49 29.43 -13.94 29.59
N SER A 50 29.87 -12.71 29.34
CA SER A 50 29.03 -11.65 28.79
C SER A 50 28.32 -12.28 27.61
N ALA A 51 27.04 -12.58 27.79
CA ALA A 51 26.15 -13.00 26.73
C ALA A 51 26.21 -11.90 25.68
N ALA A 52 27.05 -12.11 24.68
CA ALA A 52 27.01 -11.34 23.46
C ALA A 52 25.65 -11.67 22.86
N THR A 53 24.67 -10.85 23.19
CA THR A 53 23.45 -10.69 22.41
C THR A 53 23.94 -10.48 20.99
N ILE A 54 23.96 -11.55 20.19
CA ILE A 54 24.04 -11.43 18.75
C ILE A 54 22.72 -10.74 18.42
N ALA A 55 22.76 -9.41 18.38
CA ALA A 55 21.78 -8.64 17.67
C ALA A 55 21.82 -9.21 16.26
N THR A 56 20.85 -10.07 15.96
CA THR A 56 20.42 -10.31 14.60
C THR A 56 20.00 -8.94 14.09
N SER A 57 20.96 -8.23 13.52
CA SER A 57 20.69 -7.10 12.64
C SER A 57 19.97 -7.70 11.44
N ASP A 58 18.68 -7.97 11.60
CA ASP A 58 17.74 -7.91 10.50
C ASP A 58 17.97 -6.52 9.91
N THR A 59 18.78 -6.50 8.85
CA THR A 59 19.05 -5.28 8.11
C THR A 59 17.75 -4.97 7.42
N THR A 60 16.90 -4.22 8.12
CA THR A 60 15.72 -3.58 7.58
C THR A 60 16.17 -2.85 6.32
N ALA A 61 15.42 -3.05 5.24
CA ALA A 61 15.69 -2.37 3.99
C ALA A 61 15.75 -0.85 4.26
N SER A 62 16.80 -0.19 3.79
CA SER A 62 16.93 1.27 3.96
C SER A 62 15.73 1.96 3.34
N THR A 63 15.20 2.99 3.99
CA THR A 63 14.08 3.82 3.50
C THR A 63 14.54 5.25 3.16
N ASP A 64 15.84 5.55 3.27
CA ASP A 64 16.43 6.89 3.07
C ASP A 64 16.47 7.34 1.59
N PHE A 65 15.62 6.79 0.74
CA PHE A 65 15.41 7.23 -0.65
C PHE A 65 13.95 7.58 -0.93
N GLU A 66 13.04 7.27 -0.02
CA GLU A 66 11.61 7.44 -0.23
C GLU A 66 11.24 8.93 -0.24
N GLY A 67 10.39 9.34 -1.18
CA GLY A 67 10.02 10.74 -1.37
C GLY A 67 11.13 11.64 -1.94
N LYS A 68 12.39 11.16 -2.03
CA LYS A 68 13.49 11.90 -2.66
C LYS A 68 13.33 11.97 -4.17
N ALA A 69 13.98 12.94 -4.79
CA ALA A 69 13.99 13.08 -6.25
C ALA A 69 14.56 11.81 -6.90
N ALA A 70 13.88 11.27 -7.91
CA ALA A 70 14.31 10.04 -8.58
C ALA A 70 15.69 10.19 -9.26
N THR A 71 16.04 11.40 -9.69
CA THR A 71 17.36 11.73 -10.24
C THR A 71 18.47 11.61 -9.19
N GLU A 72 18.22 12.07 -7.96
CA GLU A 72 19.14 11.95 -6.82
C GLU A 72 19.35 10.49 -6.43
N VAL A 73 18.27 9.73 -6.28
CA VAL A 73 18.35 8.31 -5.94
C VAL A 73 19.02 7.51 -7.06
N LEU A 74 18.73 7.82 -8.33
CA LEU A 74 19.43 7.20 -9.46
C LEU A 74 20.94 7.47 -9.38
N ALA A 75 21.37 8.68 -9.03
CA ALA A 75 22.78 9.03 -8.90
C ALA A 75 23.51 8.21 -7.82
N SER A 76 22.83 7.80 -6.75
CA SER A 76 23.41 6.98 -5.68
C SER A 76 23.56 5.50 -6.05
N LEU A 77 22.77 4.99 -7.01
CA LEU A 77 22.83 3.58 -7.42
C LEU A 77 24.20 3.23 -8.03
N LYS A 78 24.72 2.05 -7.70
CA LYS A 78 25.93 1.51 -8.34
C LYS A 78 25.67 1.24 -9.83
N THR A 79 26.68 1.44 -10.66
CA THR A 79 26.63 1.12 -12.11
C THR A 79 27.58 -0.01 -12.45
N LYS A 80 27.06 -1.14 -12.94
CA LYS A 80 27.87 -2.33 -13.31
C LYS A 80 27.24 -3.06 -14.51
N GLY A 81 27.99 -3.98 -15.11
CA GLY A 81 27.43 -4.90 -16.12
C GLY A 81 26.42 -5.89 -15.52
N ARG A 82 25.74 -6.66 -16.37
CA ARG A 82 24.92 -7.80 -15.92
C ARG A 82 25.84 -8.91 -15.40
N ALA A 83 25.56 -9.43 -14.22
CA ALA A 83 26.16 -10.68 -13.76
C ALA A 83 25.57 -11.87 -14.53
N PRO A 84 26.26 -13.03 -14.58
CA PRO A 84 25.72 -14.24 -15.21
C PRO A 84 24.37 -14.64 -14.62
N LYS A 85 23.48 -15.19 -15.44
CA LYS A 85 22.18 -15.75 -15.01
C LYS A 85 22.31 -17.14 -14.35
N THR A 86 23.53 -17.68 -14.25
CA THR A 86 23.82 -18.98 -13.62
C THR A 86 23.18 -19.09 -12.24
N GLY A 87 22.60 -20.25 -11.94
CA GLY A 87 21.93 -20.53 -10.67
C GLY A 87 20.56 -19.85 -10.49
N TYR A 88 20.09 -19.05 -11.45
CA TYR A 88 18.77 -18.46 -11.37
C TYR A 88 17.68 -19.53 -11.48
N ALA A 89 16.83 -19.59 -10.47
CA ALA A 89 15.53 -20.22 -10.52
C ALA A 89 14.54 -19.33 -9.77
N ARG A 90 13.28 -19.28 -10.22
CA ARG A 90 12.25 -18.45 -9.55
C ARG A 90 12.04 -18.87 -8.10
N THR A 91 12.24 -20.15 -7.79
CA THR A 91 12.22 -20.72 -6.44
C THR A 91 13.29 -20.15 -5.51
N GLN A 92 14.36 -19.52 -6.03
CA GLN A 92 15.33 -18.80 -5.20
C GLN A 92 14.74 -17.58 -4.48
N PHE A 93 13.55 -17.14 -4.91
CA PHE A 93 12.79 -16.04 -4.31
C PHE A 93 11.65 -16.54 -3.41
N GLY A 94 11.66 -17.83 -3.03
CA GLY A 94 10.65 -18.41 -2.16
C GLY A 94 9.34 -18.74 -2.89
N ALA A 95 8.29 -18.99 -2.11
CA ALA A 95 6.96 -19.25 -2.63
C ALA A 95 6.41 -18.02 -3.37
N ALA A 96 5.78 -18.26 -4.52
CA ALA A 96 5.15 -17.19 -5.27
C ALA A 96 3.91 -16.70 -4.51
N TRP A 97 3.77 -15.38 -4.39
CA TRP A 97 2.65 -14.72 -3.71
C TRP A 97 2.55 -15.16 -2.25
N ALA A 98 3.69 -15.26 -1.57
CA ALA A 98 3.71 -15.59 -0.17
C ALA A 98 3.10 -14.44 0.63
N ASP A 99 2.17 -14.74 1.52
CA ASP A 99 1.72 -13.83 2.57
C ASP A 99 2.94 -13.46 3.45
N VAL A 100 3.50 -12.27 3.21
CA VAL A 100 4.73 -11.77 3.88
C VAL A 100 4.42 -10.72 4.94
N ASP A 101 3.24 -10.12 4.90
CA ASP A 101 2.73 -9.18 5.91
C ASP A 101 1.84 -9.88 6.94
N HIS A 102 1.55 -11.17 6.75
CA HIS A 102 0.77 -12.02 7.65
C HIS A 102 -0.67 -11.53 7.83
N ASN A 103 -1.23 -10.90 6.80
CA ASN A 103 -2.60 -10.38 6.83
C ASN A 103 -3.66 -11.47 6.49
N GLY A 104 -3.23 -12.68 6.11
CA GLY A 104 -4.09 -13.82 5.76
C GLY A 104 -4.46 -13.91 4.28
N CYS A 105 -4.03 -12.95 3.47
CA CYS A 105 -4.20 -12.92 2.03
C CYS A 105 -2.87 -13.20 1.33
N ASP A 106 -2.92 -13.83 0.15
CA ASP A 106 -1.72 -13.94 -0.68
C ASP A 106 -1.40 -12.58 -1.33
N THR A 107 -0.12 -12.31 -1.57
CA THR A 107 0.33 -11.02 -2.14
C THR A 107 -0.37 -10.69 -3.45
N ARG A 108 -0.72 -11.70 -4.26
CA ARG A 108 -1.41 -11.43 -5.53
C ARG A 108 -2.74 -10.76 -5.25
N ASN A 109 -3.50 -11.24 -4.27
CA ASN A 109 -4.76 -10.63 -3.92
C ASN A 109 -4.60 -9.26 -3.26
N ASP A 110 -3.55 -9.06 -2.47
CA ASP A 110 -3.25 -7.73 -1.91
C ASP A 110 -3.03 -6.70 -3.02
N ILE A 111 -2.24 -7.05 -4.04
CA ILE A 111 -1.99 -6.15 -5.18
C ILE A 111 -3.25 -5.95 -6.02
N LEU A 112 -4.06 -6.99 -6.24
CA LEU A 112 -5.34 -6.83 -6.95
C LEU A 112 -6.29 -5.90 -6.18
N LYS A 113 -6.36 -6.03 -4.85
CA LYS A 113 -7.18 -5.18 -3.99
C LYS A 113 -6.69 -3.73 -3.99
N ARG A 114 -5.37 -3.53 -3.96
CA ARG A 114 -4.75 -2.19 -3.97
C ARG A 114 -4.92 -1.47 -5.30
N ASP A 115 -4.73 -2.18 -6.42
CA ASP A 115 -4.61 -1.56 -7.74
C ASP A 115 -5.94 -1.51 -8.53
N MET A 116 -7.01 -2.14 -8.04
CA MET A 116 -8.32 -2.14 -8.69
C MET A 116 -9.36 -1.31 -7.94
N THR A 117 -10.33 -0.79 -8.67
CA THR A 117 -11.59 -0.26 -8.12
C THR A 117 -12.72 -1.26 -8.30
N ASP A 118 -13.87 -1.00 -7.68
CA ASP A 118 -15.08 -1.84 -7.82
C ASP A 118 -14.83 -3.32 -7.51
N VAL A 119 -13.98 -3.56 -6.52
CA VAL A 119 -13.48 -4.89 -6.18
C VAL A 119 -14.60 -5.72 -5.55
N THR A 120 -14.77 -6.94 -6.03
CA THR A 120 -15.64 -7.95 -5.40
C THR A 120 -14.78 -9.07 -4.85
N PHE A 121 -15.15 -9.56 -3.66
CA PHE A 121 -14.44 -10.64 -2.98
C PHE A 121 -15.23 -11.95 -3.01
N LYS A 122 -14.53 -13.07 -2.86
CA LYS A 122 -15.16 -14.37 -2.61
C LYS A 122 -15.69 -14.37 -1.18
N ALA A 123 -16.98 -14.71 -1.04
CA ALA A 123 -17.60 -14.87 0.27
C ALA A 123 -16.83 -15.87 1.16
N GLY A 124 -16.76 -15.58 2.46
CA GLY A 124 -16.06 -16.41 3.45
C GLY A 124 -14.53 -16.30 3.41
N THR A 125 -13.97 -15.30 2.73
CA THR A 125 -12.51 -15.09 2.65
C THR A 125 -12.04 -13.81 3.34
N HIS A 126 -12.91 -13.15 4.12
CA HIS A 126 -12.59 -11.90 4.84
C HIS A 126 -11.92 -10.86 3.92
N ASP A 127 -12.53 -10.65 2.76
CA ASP A 127 -12.04 -9.71 1.73
C ASP A 127 -10.61 -9.96 1.23
N CYS A 128 -10.17 -11.23 1.26
CA CYS A 128 -8.91 -11.62 0.63
C CYS A 128 -9.08 -11.97 -0.85
N ILE A 129 -9.95 -12.90 -1.22
CA ILE A 129 -9.91 -13.44 -2.58
C ILE A 129 -10.68 -12.54 -3.55
N VAL A 130 -9.96 -11.73 -4.34
CA VAL A 130 -10.54 -10.85 -5.37
C VAL A 130 -11.10 -11.64 -6.55
N THR A 131 -12.42 -11.60 -6.75
CA THR A 131 -13.13 -12.31 -7.83
C THR A 131 -13.40 -11.43 -9.05
N SER A 132 -13.53 -10.12 -8.88
CA SER A 132 -13.61 -9.14 -9.97
C SER A 132 -13.20 -7.74 -9.52
N GLY A 133 -12.95 -6.85 -10.48
CA GLY A 133 -12.64 -5.44 -10.25
C GLY A 133 -12.36 -4.73 -11.57
N THR A 134 -12.14 -3.43 -11.51
CA THR A 134 -11.78 -2.60 -12.66
C THR A 134 -10.35 -2.10 -12.49
N LEU A 135 -9.46 -2.45 -13.41
CA LEU A 135 -8.07 -2.00 -13.43
C LEU A 135 -7.91 -0.84 -14.42
N ALA A 136 -7.49 0.32 -13.94
CA ALA A 136 -6.91 1.36 -14.79
C ALA A 136 -5.46 0.99 -15.09
N ASP A 137 -5.21 0.24 -16.16
CA ASP A 137 -3.92 -0.41 -16.41
C ASP A 137 -2.82 0.63 -16.67
N PRO A 138 -1.77 0.68 -15.81
CA PRO A 138 -0.73 1.69 -15.95
C PRO A 138 0.14 1.45 -17.18
N TYR A 139 0.22 0.22 -17.72
CA TYR A 139 1.15 -0.11 -18.81
C TYR A 139 0.65 0.29 -20.19
N THR A 140 -0.65 0.17 -20.42
CA THR A 140 -1.31 0.49 -21.69
C THR A 140 -2.17 1.75 -21.63
N GLY A 141 -2.55 2.20 -20.42
CA GLY A 141 -3.48 3.32 -20.22
C GLY A 141 -4.94 2.94 -20.49
N LYS A 142 -5.25 1.66 -20.64
CA LYS A 142 -6.60 1.14 -20.88
C LYS A 142 -7.27 0.75 -19.56
N THR A 143 -8.59 0.78 -19.55
CA THR A 143 -9.38 0.16 -18.47
C THR A 143 -9.63 -1.31 -18.79
N ILE A 144 -9.40 -2.20 -17.82
CA ILE A 144 -9.61 -3.64 -17.92
C ILE A 144 -10.60 -4.07 -16.85
N SER A 145 -11.76 -4.60 -17.26
CA SER A 145 -12.70 -5.26 -16.35
C SER A 145 -12.19 -6.67 -16.04
N PHE A 146 -11.57 -6.83 -14.87
CA PHE A 146 -11.07 -8.12 -14.40
C PHE A 146 -12.20 -8.98 -13.86
N LYS A 147 -12.22 -10.24 -14.30
CA LYS A 147 -13.04 -11.30 -13.71
C LYS A 147 -12.19 -12.54 -13.56
N ARG A 148 -12.13 -13.09 -12.36
CA ARG A 148 -11.39 -14.33 -12.08
C ARG A 148 -12.00 -15.49 -12.85
N GLY A 149 -11.14 -16.28 -13.49
CA GLY A 149 -11.54 -17.46 -14.26
C GLY A 149 -10.39 -18.00 -15.10
N ASN A 150 -10.47 -19.28 -15.48
CA ASN A 150 -9.36 -19.98 -16.13
C ASN A 150 -8.83 -19.31 -17.41
N LYS A 151 -9.70 -18.60 -18.14
CA LYS A 151 -9.34 -17.91 -19.40
C LYS A 151 -9.16 -16.40 -19.26
N THR A 152 -9.66 -15.82 -18.16
CA THR A 152 -9.76 -14.36 -17.98
C THR A 152 -8.77 -13.84 -16.95
N SER A 153 -8.33 -14.70 -16.01
CA SER A 153 -7.36 -14.32 -14.99
C SER A 153 -6.00 -13.91 -15.55
N SER A 154 -5.62 -14.40 -16.74
CA SER A 154 -4.36 -14.03 -17.40
C SER A 154 -4.39 -12.64 -18.05
N ALA A 155 -5.58 -12.03 -18.21
CA ALA A 155 -5.71 -10.67 -18.73
C ALA A 155 -5.10 -9.63 -17.78
N VAL A 156 -5.12 -9.90 -16.48
CA VAL A 156 -4.41 -9.10 -15.46
C VAL A 156 -3.37 -9.95 -14.76
N GLN A 157 -2.11 -9.55 -14.87
CA GLN A 157 -0.99 -10.18 -14.20
C GLN A 157 -0.44 -9.26 -13.12
N ILE A 158 0.21 -9.85 -12.13
CA ILE A 158 1.00 -9.07 -11.17
C ILE A 158 2.43 -9.08 -11.68
N ASP A 159 2.91 -7.92 -12.12
CA ASP A 159 4.27 -7.74 -12.61
C ASP A 159 5.22 -7.40 -11.48
N HIS A 160 6.42 -7.96 -11.56
CA HIS A 160 7.59 -7.48 -10.84
C HIS A 160 8.21 -6.32 -11.63
N VAL A 161 7.97 -5.08 -11.20
CA VAL A 161 8.42 -3.84 -11.88
C VAL A 161 9.93 -3.89 -12.16
N VAL A 162 10.72 -4.41 -11.21
CA VAL A 162 12.04 -4.99 -11.46
C VAL A 162 11.91 -6.51 -11.51
N ALA A 163 12.03 -7.09 -12.72
CA ALA A 163 11.85 -8.52 -12.93
C ALA A 163 12.86 -9.36 -12.13
N LEU A 164 12.43 -10.49 -11.57
CA LEU A 164 13.29 -11.32 -10.69
C LEU A 164 14.57 -11.84 -11.39
N SER A 165 14.49 -12.16 -12.69
CA SER A 165 15.64 -12.53 -13.52
C SER A 165 16.61 -11.36 -13.73
N ASP A 166 16.08 -10.14 -13.88
CA ASP A 166 16.90 -8.92 -13.98
C ASP A 166 17.58 -8.62 -12.64
N ALA A 167 16.82 -8.68 -11.54
CA ALA A 167 17.31 -8.49 -10.19
C ALA A 167 18.42 -9.49 -9.84
N TRP A 168 18.28 -10.77 -10.21
CA TRP A 168 19.32 -11.79 -10.03
C TRP A 168 20.64 -11.38 -10.66
N GLN A 169 20.61 -10.94 -11.92
CA GLN A 169 21.78 -10.47 -12.66
C GLN A 169 22.30 -9.11 -12.19
N LYS A 170 21.56 -8.43 -11.30
CA LYS A 170 21.86 -7.08 -10.82
C LYS A 170 21.96 -6.94 -9.30
N GLY A 171 22.15 -8.07 -8.61
CA GLY A 171 22.53 -8.08 -7.19
C GLY A 171 21.78 -9.06 -6.31
N ALA A 172 20.61 -9.54 -6.74
CA ALA A 172 19.79 -10.42 -5.89
C ALA A 172 20.44 -11.78 -5.59
N GLN A 173 21.45 -12.19 -6.38
CA GLN A 173 22.32 -13.34 -6.05
C GLN A 173 22.98 -13.23 -4.67
N LYS A 174 23.27 -12.00 -4.22
CA LYS A 174 23.96 -11.71 -2.97
C LYS A 174 23.03 -11.48 -1.79
N LEU A 175 21.72 -11.36 -2.06
CA LEU A 175 20.72 -11.22 -1.02
C LEU A 175 20.54 -12.53 -0.27
N SER A 176 20.13 -12.46 0.99
CA SER A 176 19.69 -13.64 1.73
C SER A 176 18.42 -14.23 1.09
N ALA A 177 18.10 -15.49 1.39
CA ALA A 177 16.85 -16.10 0.91
C ALA A 177 15.61 -15.32 1.39
N SER A 178 15.65 -14.79 2.63
CA SER A 178 14.57 -13.94 3.18
C SER A 178 14.43 -12.65 2.39
N GLN A 179 15.53 -11.94 2.11
CA GLN A 179 15.51 -10.70 1.32
C GLN A 179 15.03 -10.93 -0.12
N ARG A 180 15.38 -12.06 -0.74
CA ARG A 180 14.82 -12.43 -2.05
C ARG A 180 13.32 -12.70 -1.97
N LYS A 181 12.85 -13.40 -0.92
CA LYS A 181 11.42 -13.60 -0.69
C LYS A 181 10.69 -12.27 -0.53
N GLN A 182 11.25 -11.33 0.24
CA GLN A 182 10.71 -9.98 0.38
C GLN A 182 10.66 -9.26 -0.98
N LEU A 183 11.77 -9.18 -1.72
CA LEU A 183 11.80 -8.54 -3.05
C LEU A 183 10.74 -9.09 -4.04
N ALA A 184 10.41 -10.37 -3.95
CA ALA A 184 9.41 -11.00 -4.80
C ALA A 184 7.96 -10.81 -4.34
N ASN A 185 7.72 -10.42 -3.10
CA ASN A 185 6.38 -10.23 -2.54
C ASN A 185 6.14 -8.80 -2.02
N ASP A 186 7.11 -7.90 -2.20
CA ASP A 186 7.03 -6.50 -1.80
C ASP A 186 6.08 -5.73 -2.73
N PRO A 187 4.97 -5.18 -2.22
CA PRO A 187 4.06 -4.36 -3.03
C PRO A 187 4.74 -3.20 -3.74
N TYR A 188 5.87 -2.72 -3.22
CA TYR A 188 6.67 -1.69 -3.84
C TYR A 188 7.28 -2.11 -5.18
N ASN A 189 7.54 -3.41 -5.35
CA ASN A 189 8.02 -4.00 -6.60
C ASN A 189 6.88 -4.61 -7.44
N LEU A 190 5.63 -4.55 -6.99
CA LEU A 190 4.51 -5.24 -7.63
C LEU A 190 3.44 -4.29 -8.17
N LEU A 191 2.90 -4.61 -9.34
CA LEU A 191 1.76 -3.92 -9.94
C LEU A 191 0.80 -4.88 -10.64
N ALA A 192 -0.50 -4.68 -10.48
CA ALA A 192 -1.50 -5.28 -11.37
C ALA A 192 -1.47 -4.58 -12.74
N VAL A 193 -1.27 -5.35 -13.81
CA VAL A 193 -1.07 -4.81 -15.17
C VAL A 193 -1.68 -5.71 -16.25
N ASP A 194 -1.82 -5.16 -17.45
CA ASP A 194 -2.18 -5.88 -18.68
C ASP A 194 -1.24 -7.07 -18.95
N GLY A 195 -1.82 -8.26 -19.05
CA GLY A 195 -1.09 -9.52 -19.19
C GLY A 195 -0.19 -9.61 -20.43
N PRO A 196 -0.68 -9.26 -21.64
CA PRO A 196 0.16 -9.20 -22.84
C PRO A 196 1.33 -8.22 -22.73
N SER A 197 1.12 -7.05 -22.15
CA SER A 197 2.19 -6.07 -21.92
C SER A 197 3.25 -6.59 -20.96
N ASN A 198 2.84 -7.28 -19.90
CA ASN A 198 3.77 -7.93 -18.97
C ASN A 198 4.58 -9.07 -19.62
N GLN A 199 3.93 -9.88 -20.47
CA GLN A 199 4.61 -10.91 -21.25
C GLN A 199 5.62 -10.31 -22.24
N GLN A 200 5.27 -9.20 -22.88
CA GLN A 200 6.20 -8.47 -23.75
C GLN A 200 7.40 -7.92 -22.96
N LYS A 201 7.20 -7.43 -21.74
CA LYS A 201 8.28 -6.95 -20.86
C LYS A 201 9.28 -8.07 -20.52
N SER A 202 8.80 -9.28 -20.23
CA SER A 202 9.65 -10.42 -19.84
C SER A 202 10.60 -10.04 -18.69
N ASP A 203 11.91 -10.26 -18.83
CA ASP A 203 12.96 -9.82 -17.91
C ASP A 203 13.69 -8.53 -18.34
N GLY A 204 13.02 -7.72 -19.17
CA GLY A 204 13.53 -6.45 -19.64
C GLY A 204 13.66 -5.40 -18.53
N ASP A 205 14.76 -4.64 -18.58
CA ASP A 205 14.96 -3.42 -17.80
C ASP A 205 14.52 -2.16 -18.58
N ALA A 206 14.63 -0.99 -17.96
CA ALA A 206 14.25 0.29 -18.57
C ALA A 206 14.98 0.62 -19.90
N ALA A 207 16.14 0.01 -20.19
CA ALA A 207 16.79 0.18 -21.49
C ALA A 207 16.14 -0.65 -22.60
N THR A 208 15.56 -1.79 -22.24
CA THR A 208 15.00 -2.76 -23.19
C THR A 208 13.49 -2.65 -23.36
N TRP A 209 12.77 -2.21 -22.32
CA TRP A 209 11.32 -2.12 -22.35
C TRP A 209 10.82 -0.99 -21.45
N LEU A 210 9.86 -0.21 -21.97
CA LEU A 210 9.11 0.79 -21.22
C LEU A 210 7.62 0.64 -21.54
N PRO A 211 6.72 0.96 -20.59
CA PRO A 211 5.29 0.99 -20.83
C PRO A 211 4.90 1.73 -22.11
N LYS A 212 3.88 1.23 -22.82
CA LYS A 212 3.32 1.92 -24.00
C LYS A 212 2.64 3.23 -23.59
N ASN A 213 2.00 3.23 -22.43
CA ASN A 213 1.47 4.42 -21.80
C ASN A 213 2.61 5.37 -21.40
N LYS A 214 2.79 6.45 -22.17
CA LYS A 214 3.91 7.38 -21.97
C LYS A 214 3.79 8.19 -20.68
N SER A 215 2.57 8.54 -20.26
CA SER A 215 2.35 9.33 -19.04
C SER A 215 2.80 8.59 -17.77
N PHE A 216 2.77 7.25 -17.80
CA PHE A 216 3.19 6.42 -16.67
C PHE A 216 4.71 6.17 -16.59
N ARG A 217 5.49 6.50 -17.63
CA ARG A 217 6.91 6.11 -17.69
C ARG A 217 7.76 6.71 -16.58
N CYS A 218 7.46 7.92 -16.14
CA CYS A 218 8.16 8.57 -15.02
C CYS A 218 7.95 7.81 -13.72
N ALA A 219 6.70 7.51 -13.38
CA ALA A 219 6.37 6.70 -12.20
C ALA A 219 6.98 5.29 -12.27
N TYR A 220 6.94 4.64 -13.45
CA TYR A 220 7.56 3.34 -13.67
C TYR A 220 9.06 3.35 -13.41
N VAL A 221 9.79 4.31 -13.99
CA VAL A 221 11.25 4.45 -13.81
C VAL A 221 11.60 4.81 -12.37
N ALA A 222 10.87 5.73 -11.75
CA ALA A 222 11.08 6.12 -10.36
C ALA A 222 10.87 4.95 -9.40
N ARG A 223 9.84 4.12 -9.63
CA ARG A 223 9.62 2.88 -8.86
C ARG A 223 10.76 1.87 -9.06
N GLN A 224 11.24 1.66 -10.28
CA GLN A 224 12.41 0.81 -10.51
C GLN A 224 13.66 1.29 -9.76
N ILE A 225 13.89 2.61 -9.74
CA ILE A 225 15.00 3.23 -9.00
C ILE A 225 14.86 2.97 -7.50
N GLY A 226 13.67 3.21 -6.94
CA GLY A 226 13.37 2.93 -5.54
C GLY A 226 13.59 1.47 -5.17
N VAL A 227 13.02 0.52 -5.95
CA VAL A 227 13.21 -0.92 -5.70
C VAL A 227 14.69 -1.29 -5.72
N LYS A 228 15.46 -0.75 -6.67
CA LYS A 228 16.90 -1.03 -6.75
C LYS A 228 17.65 -0.43 -5.57
N ALA A 229 17.26 0.75 -5.08
CA ALA A 229 17.82 1.34 -3.87
C ALA A 229 17.51 0.47 -2.63
N LYS A 230 16.23 0.12 -2.42
CA LYS A 230 15.73 -0.71 -1.30
C LYS A 230 16.51 -2.01 -1.15
N TYR A 231 16.72 -2.70 -2.27
CA TYR A 231 17.36 -4.02 -2.29
C TYR A 231 18.83 -3.99 -2.70
N SER A 232 19.47 -2.81 -2.67
CA SER A 232 20.90 -2.64 -3.01
C SER A 232 21.29 -3.24 -4.37
N LEU A 233 20.38 -3.20 -5.34
CA LEU A 233 20.60 -3.66 -6.71
C LEU A 233 21.29 -2.56 -7.53
N TRP A 234 22.09 -2.95 -8.52
CA TRP A 234 22.73 -1.99 -9.41
C TRP A 234 21.97 -1.80 -10.72
N VAL A 235 22.33 -0.74 -11.45
CA VAL A 235 21.88 -0.50 -12.82
C VAL A 235 23.00 -0.75 -13.82
N THR A 236 22.66 -1.07 -15.06
CA THR A 236 23.63 -1.04 -16.16
C THR A 236 23.84 0.37 -16.69
N LYS A 237 24.93 0.61 -17.44
CA LYS A 237 25.15 1.90 -18.11
C LYS A 237 24.00 2.25 -19.07
N ALA A 238 23.50 1.25 -19.82
CA ALA A 238 22.38 1.43 -20.74
C ALA A 238 21.08 1.75 -19.99
N GLU A 239 20.79 1.03 -18.91
CA GLU A 239 19.62 1.25 -18.06
C GLU A 239 19.65 2.63 -17.40
N ARG A 240 20.78 3.02 -16.81
CA ARG A 240 20.96 4.38 -16.26
C ARG A 240 20.69 5.46 -17.30
N LYS A 241 21.22 5.31 -18.51
CA LYS A 241 21.00 6.26 -19.60
C LYS A 241 19.52 6.33 -19.98
N ALA A 242 18.83 5.19 -20.06
CA ALA A 242 17.41 5.14 -20.36
C ALA A 242 16.56 5.77 -19.25
N MET A 243 16.85 5.46 -17.99
CA MET A 243 16.18 6.06 -16.82
C MET A 243 16.37 7.58 -16.79
N THR A 244 17.61 8.06 -16.99
CA THR A 244 17.91 9.50 -17.06
C THR A 244 17.09 10.18 -18.15
N LYS A 245 17.08 9.62 -19.37
CA LYS A 245 16.31 10.18 -20.50
C LYS A 245 14.81 10.28 -20.21
N VAL A 246 14.24 9.34 -19.46
CA VAL A 246 12.84 9.42 -19.03
C VAL A 246 12.66 10.53 -17.99
N LEU A 247 13.53 10.59 -16.98
CA LEU A 247 13.45 11.59 -15.91
C LEU A 247 13.71 13.02 -16.39
N ASP A 248 14.45 13.22 -17.49
CA ASP A 248 14.62 14.53 -18.13
C ASP A 248 13.27 15.15 -18.57
N THR A 249 12.25 14.32 -18.78
CA THR A 249 10.88 14.77 -19.12
C THR A 249 10.00 15.06 -17.89
N CYS A 250 10.49 14.76 -16.69
CA CYS A 250 9.76 14.86 -15.42
C CYS A 250 10.73 15.07 -14.23
N PRO A 251 11.44 16.21 -14.19
CA PRO A 251 12.54 16.42 -13.24
C PRO A 251 12.12 16.48 -11.76
N THR A 252 10.83 16.72 -11.49
CA THR A 252 10.25 16.73 -10.14
C THR A 252 9.73 15.37 -9.68
N GLN A 253 9.87 14.32 -10.51
CA GLN A 253 9.43 12.98 -10.16
C GLN A 253 10.21 12.47 -8.94
N THR A 254 9.48 12.11 -7.89
CA THR A 254 10.03 11.46 -6.71
C THR A 254 9.93 9.95 -6.80
N VAL A 255 10.78 9.26 -6.05
CA VAL A 255 10.65 7.84 -5.79
C VAL A 255 9.43 7.61 -4.89
N PRO A 256 8.50 6.69 -5.23
CA PRO A 256 7.30 6.47 -4.44
C PRO A 256 7.64 6.03 -3.02
N LEU A 257 6.76 6.33 -2.06
CA LEU A 257 6.81 5.76 -0.71
C LEU A 257 6.53 4.26 -0.79
N ASN A 258 7.09 3.48 0.14
CA ASN A 258 6.65 2.09 0.31
C ASN A 258 5.31 2.04 1.08
N ASP A 259 4.65 0.88 1.13
CA ASP A 259 3.31 0.77 1.73
C ASP A 259 3.29 1.14 3.23
N GLU A 260 4.38 0.89 3.98
CA GLU A 260 4.49 1.26 5.40
C GLU A 260 4.66 2.78 5.59
N ALA A 261 5.51 3.40 4.78
CA ALA A 261 5.70 4.85 4.77
C ALA A 261 4.46 5.58 4.23
N GLN A 262 3.77 4.99 3.25
CA GLN A 262 2.50 5.50 2.76
C GLN A 262 1.42 5.42 3.84
N ALA A 263 1.29 4.29 4.54
CA ALA A 263 0.34 4.15 5.64
C ALA A 263 0.63 5.14 6.79
N THR A 264 1.90 5.39 7.07
CA THR A 264 2.33 6.42 8.05
C THR A 264 1.92 7.81 7.57
N ALA A 265 2.26 8.18 6.33
CA ALA A 265 1.90 9.48 5.76
C ALA A 265 0.37 9.69 5.70
N ASP A 266 -0.39 8.64 5.35
CA ASP A 266 -1.85 8.68 5.32
C ASP A 266 -2.43 8.86 6.74
N THR A 267 -1.85 8.20 7.74
CA THR A 267 -2.24 8.37 9.14
C THR A 267 -1.98 9.79 9.63
N GLU A 268 -0.80 10.33 9.34
CA GLU A 268 -0.43 11.71 9.69
C GLU A 268 -1.34 12.73 8.98
N ALA A 269 -1.63 12.52 7.69
CA ALA A 269 -2.54 13.36 6.93
C ALA A 269 -3.97 13.31 7.49
N ALA A 270 -4.47 12.11 7.85
CA ALA A 270 -5.79 11.95 8.44
C ALA A 270 -5.88 12.60 9.82
N GLU A 271 -4.82 12.52 10.64
CA GLU A 271 -4.76 13.22 11.93
C GLU A 271 -4.76 14.75 11.74
N ALA A 272 -3.98 15.27 10.79
CA ALA A 272 -3.96 16.69 10.47
C ALA A 272 -5.33 17.19 10.01
N GLN A 273 -6.03 16.42 9.17
CA GLN A 273 -7.40 16.74 8.75
C GLN A 273 -8.38 16.74 9.92
N ARG A 274 -8.29 15.76 10.83
CA ARG A 274 -9.13 15.72 12.04
C ARG A 274 -8.89 16.92 12.94
N LYS A 275 -7.63 17.33 13.13
CA LYS A 275 -7.26 18.52 13.89
C LYS A 275 -7.83 19.79 13.26
N ALA A 276 -7.65 19.97 11.95
CA ALA A 276 -8.21 21.10 11.22
C ALA A 276 -9.75 21.16 11.31
N ALA A 277 -10.42 20.00 11.22
CA ALA A 277 -11.87 19.91 11.36
C ALA A 277 -12.34 20.25 12.80
N ALA A 278 -11.60 19.80 13.82
CA ALA A 278 -11.90 20.11 15.21
C ALA A 278 -11.73 21.60 15.53
N GLU A 279 -10.67 22.23 15.03
CA GLU A 279 -10.45 23.67 15.17
C GLU A 279 -11.56 24.48 14.48
N GLU A 280 -11.99 24.06 13.29
CA GLU A 280 -13.11 24.70 12.60
C GLU A 280 -14.42 24.54 13.37
N ALA A 281 -14.70 23.34 13.90
CA ALA A 281 -15.87 23.11 14.75
C ALA A 281 -15.85 23.97 16.03
N GLN A 282 -14.68 24.15 16.64
CA GLN A 282 -14.51 25.03 17.80
C GLN A 282 -14.80 26.49 17.42
N ARG A 283 -14.22 27.00 16.32
CA ARG A 283 -14.51 28.36 15.83
C ARG A 283 -15.99 28.59 15.57
N GLN A 284 -16.67 27.60 14.99
CA GLN A 284 -18.11 27.67 14.75
C GLN A 284 -18.91 27.66 16.06
N ALA A 285 -18.54 26.83 17.04
CA ALA A 285 -19.20 26.79 18.35
C ALA A 285 -19.02 28.12 19.10
N GLU A 286 -17.83 28.71 19.07
CA GLU A 286 -17.56 30.02 19.68
C GLU A 286 -18.37 31.13 19.00
N ALA A 287 -18.43 31.14 17.67
CA ALA A 287 -19.25 32.10 16.93
C ALA A 287 -20.75 31.96 17.25
N GLN A 288 -21.24 30.72 17.36
CA GLN A 288 -22.63 30.45 17.76
C GLN A 288 -22.92 30.90 19.19
N ALA A 289 -22.01 30.63 20.14
CA ALA A 289 -22.16 31.08 21.52
C ALA A 289 -22.19 32.61 21.62
N GLN A 290 -21.35 33.31 20.85
CA GLN A 290 -21.36 34.78 20.78
C GLN A 290 -22.69 35.31 20.20
N GLN A 291 -23.20 34.70 19.14
CA GLN A 291 -24.50 35.08 18.57
C GLN A 291 -25.65 34.84 19.56
N GLN A 292 -25.64 33.72 20.27
CA GLN A 292 -26.65 33.43 21.30
C GLN A 292 -26.58 34.41 22.46
N ALA A 293 -25.38 34.77 22.93
CA ALA A 293 -25.21 35.76 23.98
C ALA A 293 -25.74 37.15 23.55
N GLN A 294 -25.47 37.56 22.31
CA GLN A 294 -26.00 38.80 21.75
C GLN A 294 -27.53 38.78 21.65
N GLN A 295 -28.12 37.66 21.22
CA GLN A 295 -29.59 37.52 21.15
C GLN A 295 -30.23 37.55 22.54
N GLN A 296 -29.62 36.89 23.54
CA GLN A 296 -30.11 36.92 24.91
C GLN A 296 -30.05 38.33 25.50
N GLN A 297 -28.96 39.07 25.25
CA GLN A 297 -28.83 40.45 25.69
C GLN A 297 -29.89 41.36 25.03
N GLN A 298 -30.11 41.22 23.72
CA GLN A 298 -31.15 41.96 23.00
C GLN A 298 -32.56 41.66 23.53
N GLN A 299 -32.85 40.40 23.88
CA GLN A 299 -34.14 40.01 24.48
C GLN A 299 -34.30 40.58 25.90
N GLN A 300 -33.24 40.58 26.71
CA GLN A 300 -33.26 41.20 28.03
C GLN A 300 -33.53 42.70 27.94
N ASP A 301 -32.83 43.38 27.04
CA ASP A 301 -32.98 44.81 26.75
C ASP A 301 -34.40 45.16 26.26
N ALA A 302 -34.98 44.33 25.41
CA ALA A 302 -36.35 44.50 24.91
C ALA A 302 -37.44 44.27 25.97
N ASN A 303 -37.17 43.43 26.98
CA ASN A 303 -38.11 43.12 28.07
C ASN A 303 -38.07 44.14 29.22
N VAL A 304 -37.09 45.04 29.26
CA VAL A 304 -37.05 46.12 30.25
C VAL A 304 -38.31 46.99 30.09
N TYR A 305 -39.11 47.08 31.15
CA TYR A 305 -40.35 47.84 31.16
C TYR A 305 -40.46 48.67 32.44
N TYR A 306 -40.82 49.94 32.29
CA TYR A 306 -41.09 50.83 33.41
C TYR A 306 -42.56 51.28 33.35
N PRO A 307 -43.33 51.12 34.44
CA PRO A 307 -44.73 51.51 34.46
C PRO A 307 -44.93 53.03 34.44
N ASN A 308 -43.95 53.81 34.90
CA ASN A 308 -43.98 55.29 34.94
C ASN A 308 -42.57 55.88 35.17
N CYS A 309 -42.43 57.21 35.01
CA CYS A 309 -41.15 57.89 35.19
C CYS A 309 -40.61 57.89 36.64
N ALA A 310 -41.45 57.69 37.65
CA ALA A 310 -40.97 57.54 39.02
C ALA A 310 -40.18 56.23 39.18
N ALA A 311 -40.65 55.14 38.56
CA ALA A 311 -39.93 53.87 38.51
C ALA A 311 -38.61 53.98 37.74
N VAL A 312 -38.57 54.73 36.63
CA VAL A 312 -37.33 54.99 35.86
C VAL A 312 -36.29 55.74 36.70
N ARG A 313 -36.71 56.80 37.41
CA ARG A 313 -35.83 57.58 38.30
C ARG A 313 -35.38 56.78 39.51
N ALA A 314 -36.26 55.98 40.11
CA ALA A 314 -35.91 55.08 41.21
C ALA A 314 -34.90 54.00 40.79
N ALA A 315 -34.96 53.54 39.53
CA ALA A 315 -33.97 52.63 38.95
C ALA A 315 -32.66 53.33 38.52
N GLY A 316 -32.57 54.67 38.64
CA GLY A 316 -31.39 55.43 38.25
C GLY A 316 -31.13 55.45 36.74
N LYS A 317 -32.17 55.26 35.92
CA LYS A 317 -32.07 55.18 34.44
C LYS A 317 -32.62 56.40 33.71
N ALA A 318 -33.08 57.42 34.43
CA ALA A 318 -33.56 58.66 33.83
C ALA A 318 -32.40 59.62 33.52
N PRO A 319 -32.46 60.38 32.41
CA PRO A 319 -33.45 60.28 31.32
C PRO A 319 -33.21 59.05 30.43
N LEU A 320 -34.29 58.50 29.85
CA LEU A 320 -34.22 57.39 28.89
C LEU A 320 -34.26 57.95 27.46
N TYR A 321 -33.26 57.62 26.64
CA TYR A 321 -33.21 58.05 25.24
C TYR A 321 -33.85 57.03 24.30
N GLN A 322 -34.40 57.49 23.17
CA GLN A 322 -34.94 56.60 22.14
C GLN A 322 -33.91 55.54 21.71
N GLY A 323 -34.31 54.26 21.78
CA GLY A 323 -33.44 53.11 21.50
C GLY A 323 -32.77 52.50 22.73
N GLN A 324 -32.86 53.12 23.90
CA GLN A 324 -32.41 52.52 25.16
C GLN A 324 -33.43 51.51 25.72
N PRO A 325 -32.96 50.46 26.43
CA PRO A 325 -33.84 49.51 27.12
C PRO A 325 -34.85 50.22 28.04
N GLY A 326 -36.14 49.90 27.90
CA GLY A 326 -37.21 50.48 28.72
C GLY A 326 -37.77 51.82 28.24
N TYR A 327 -37.24 52.41 27.17
CA TYR A 327 -37.85 53.59 26.53
C TYR A 327 -39.22 53.25 25.94
N SER A 328 -40.20 54.14 26.13
CA SER A 328 -41.52 54.04 25.51
C SER A 328 -42.08 55.42 25.23
N THR A 329 -42.78 55.59 24.10
CA THR A 329 -43.51 56.83 23.76
C THR A 329 -44.64 57.19 24.74
N LYS A 330 -44.94 56.32 25.70
CA LYS A 330 -45.84 56.61 26.84
C LYS A 330 -45.14 57.36 27.98
N LEU A 331 -43.80 57.24 28.06
CA LEU A 331 -42.95 57.87 29.06
C LEU A 331 -42.33 59.18 28.55
N ASP A 332 -42.21 59.30 27.22
CA ASP A 332 -41.86 60.52 26.50
C ASP A 332 -43.15 61.31 26.16
N ARG A 333 -43.43 62.37 26.93
CA ARG A 333 -44.70 63.09 26.88
C ARG A 333 -44.78 64.04 25.68
N ASP A 334 -43.67 64.64 25.30
CA ASP A 334 -43.56 65.65 24.25
C ASP A 334 -42.98 65.11 22.94
N ARG A 335 -42.50 63.86 22.93
CA ARG A 335 -42.06 63.07 21.78
C ARG A 335 -40.80 63.60 21.11
N ASP A 336 -39.88 64.13 21.90
CA ASP A 336 -38.61 64.65 21.42
C ASP A 336 -37.49 63.57 21.36
N GLY A 337 -37.79 62.35 21.86
CA GLY A 337 -36.85 61.24 21.93
C GLY A 337 -36.17 61.08 23.30
N VAL A 338 -36.55 61.86 24.31
CA VAL A 338 -36.03 61.83 25.68
C VAL A 338 -37.17 61.62 26.67
N ALA A 339 -37.31 60.40 27.21
CA ALA A 339 -38.32 60.08 28.21
C ALA A 339 -37.86 60.40 29.64
N CYS A 340 -38.82 60.87 30.46
CA CYS A 340 -38.65 61.04 31.90
C CYS A 340 -37.55 62.03 32.35
N GLU A 341 -37.29 63.05 31.54
CA GLU A 341 -36.47 64.23 31.87
C GLU A 341 -36.87 64.93 33.18
#